data_AF-A0A971N8L7-F1
#
_entry.id   AF-A0A971N8L7-F1
#
_cell.length_a   1.000
_cell.length_b   1.000
_cell.length_c   1.000
_cell.angle_alpha   90.00
_cell.angle_beta   90.00
_cell.angle_gamma   90.00
#
_symmetry.space_group_name_H-M   'P 1'
#
loop_
_entity.id
_entity.type
_entity.pdbx_description
1 polymer ?
#
loop_
_entity_poly.entity_id
_entity_poly.type
_entity_poly.pdbx_seq_one_letter_code
_entity_poly.pdbx_strand_id
1 'polypeptide(L)'
;MAKNIYLLGNTGSGKTELIRRTHETLGGRLTIRAVYYQPHSIFDLERLQAAGISAVMNNGKEQGPVAPSPDDRRELVFYELSGRTGYSLPKSHDDLFRVFVFSVTEGDEKPLKYPRLFKEVELVVLNKIDLLPFTNFSVSRFQKQLRMVNPCVPVLKLSCRSGVGLDNWRNWLLKLYGYHEVEESRILPCPPNFPGLSLY
;
A
#
# COMPACT_ATOMS: atom_id res chain seq x y z
N MET A 1 -18.41 -3.49 -6.44
CA MET A 1 -17.65 -3.39 -7.70
C MET A 1 -16.20 -3.63 -7.38
N ALA A 2 -15.40 -4.04 -8.37
CA ALA A 2 -13.96 -4.21 -8.16
C ALA A 2 -13.33 -2.88 -7.70
N LYS A 3 -12.40 -2.95 -6.76
CA LYS A 3 -11.64 -1.77 -6.31
C LYS A 3 -10.24 -1.80 -6.89
N ASN A 4 -9.79 -0.64 -7.35
CA ASN A 4 -8.50 -0.44 -8.01
C ASN A 4 -7.59 0.37 -7.08
N ILE A 5 -6.42 -0.18 -6.76
CA ILE A 5 -5.41 0.48 -5.93
C ILE A 5 -4.18 0.76 -6.78
N TYR A 6 -3.94 2.04 -7.03
CA TYR A 6 -2.69 2.51 -7.61
C TYR A 6 -1.65 2.58 -6.49
N LEU A 7 -0.79 1.57 -6.45
CA LEU A 7 0.20 1.38 -5.41
C LEU A 7 1.52 2.03 -5.83
N LEU A 8 1.69 3.26 -5.35
CA LEU A 8 2.83 4.12 -5.62
C LEU A 8 3.91 3.93 -4.57
N GLY A 9 5.18 4.12 -4.93
CA GLY A 9 6.28 4.11 -3.98
C GLY A 9 7.62 3.85 -4.63
N ASN A 10 8.68 4.30 -3.95
CA ASN A 10 10.04 4.11 -4.44
C ASN A 10 10.45 2.62 -4.45
N THR A 11 11.48 2.30 -5.24
CA THR A 11 12.05 0.96 -5.26
C THR A 11 12.45 0.54 -3.85
N GLY A 12 12.06 -0.66 -3.45
CA GLY A 12 12.32 -1.18 -2.11
C GLY A 12 11.43 -0.62 -1.01
N SER A 13 10.39 0.20 -1.29
CA SER A 13 9.47 0.65 -0.23
C SER A 13 8.58 -0.47 0.34
N GLY A 14 8.50 -1.61 -0.36
CA GLY A 14 7.81 -2.83 0.09
C GLY A 14 6.45 -3.07 -0.57
N LYS A 15 6.19 -2.51 -1.75
CA LYS A 15 4.92 -2.62 -2.48
C LYS A 15 4.52 -4.07 -2.79
N THR A 16 5.41 -4.83 -3.41
CA THR A 16 5.18 -6.25 -3.72
C THR A 16 4.89 -7.08 -2.48
N GLU A 17 5.64 -6.83 -1.41
CA GLU A 17 5.45 -7.54 -0.15
C GLU A 17 4.12 -7.15 0.52
N LEU A 18 3.70 -5.89 0.44
CA LEU A 18 2.38 -5.47 0.91
C LEU A 18 1.27 -6.20 0.17
N ILE A 19 1.36 -6.36 -1.17
CA ILE A 19 0.39 -7.13 -1.96
C ILE A 19 0.33 -8.59 -1.47
N ARG A 20 1.48 -9.24 -1.29
CA ARG A 20 1.56 -10.62 -0.78
C ARG A 20 0.92 -10.76 0.61
N ARG A 21 1.28 -9.89 1.54
CA ARG A 21 0.72 -9.88 2.90
C ARG A 21 -0.77 -9.54 2.91
N THR A 22 -1.24 -8.76 1.94
CA THR A 22 -2.68 -8.51 1.76
C THR A 22 -3.42 -9.80 1.40
N HIS A 23 -2.88 -10.60 0.48
CA HIS A 23 -3.45 -11.91 0.11
C HIS A 23 -3.57 -12.84 1.32
N GLU A 24 -2.49 -12.96 2.08
CA GLU A 24 -2.44 -13.79 3.29
C GLU A 24 -3.44 -13.33 4.36
N THR A 25 -3.51 -12.02 4.62
CA THR A 25 -4.35 -11.47 5.70
C THR A 25 -5.84 -11.40 5.36
N LEU A 26 -6.20 -11.35 4.08
CA LEU A 26 -7.60 -11.39 3.65
C LEU A 26 -8.20 -12.80 3.65
N GLY A 27 -7.37 -13.85 3.62
CA GLY A 27 -7.85 -15.24 3.75
C GLY A 27 -8.94 -15.62 2.74
N GLY A 28 -8.86 -15.12 1.50
CA GLY A 28 -9.84 -15.40 0.45
C GLY A 28 -11.12 -14.55 0.48
N ARG A 29 -11.23 -13.54 1.35
CA ARG A 29 -12.39 -12.62 1.38
C ARG A 29 -12.53 -11.79 0.10
N LEU A 30 -11.39 -11.43 -0.51
CA LEU A 30 -11.31 -10.72 -1.78
C LEU A 30 -10.36 -11.49 -2.71
N THR A 31 -10.68 -11.50 -3.99
CA THR A 31 -9.79 -11.99 -5.04
C THR A 31 -8.76 -10.92 -5.33
N ILE A 32 -7.47 -11.24 -5.30
CA ILE A 32 -6.40 -10.26 -5.55
C ILE A 32 -5.79 -10.49 -6.92
N ARG A 33 -5.64 -9.39 -7.66
CA ARG A 33 -4.88 -9.32 -8.90
C ARG A 33 -3.85 -8.19 -8.83
N ALA A 34 -2.70 -8.38 -9.49
CA ALA A 34 -1.66 -7.37 -9.58
C ALA A 34 -1.25 -7.11 -11.05
N VAL A 35 -1.00 -5.85 -11.37
CA VAL A 35 -0.53 -5.37 -12.67
C VAL A 35 0.71 -4.52 -12.45
N TYR A 36 1.83 -4.93 -13.04
CA TYR A 36 3.11 -4.22 -12.92
C TYR A 36 3.35 -3.31 -14.12
N TYR A 37 3.66 -2.04 -13.87
CA TYR A 37 3.99 -1.06 -14.91
C TYR A 37 5.48 -0.78 -15.03
N GLN A 38 6.29 -1.20 -14.05
CA GLN A 38 7.73 -1.09 -14.14
C GLN A 38 8.27 -2.21 -15.04
N PRO A 39 9.01 -1.90 -16.12
CA PRO A 39 9.69 -2.92 -16.91
C PRO A 39 10.64 -3.75 -16.04
N HIS A 40 10.81 -5.02 -16.38
CA HIS A 40 11.72 -5.96 -15.72
C HIS A 40 11.42 -6.30 -14.25
N SER A 41 10.21 -6.05 -13.75
CA SER A 41 9.73 -6.54 -12.43
C SER A 41 9.43 -8.05 -12.41
N ILE A 42 10.21 -8.85 -13.13
CA ILE A 42 9.99 -10.30 -13.33
C ILE A 42 10.02 -11.03 -11.98
N PHE A 43 11.00 -10.74 -11.14
CA PHE A 43 11.12 -11.37 -9.82
C PHE A 43 9.97 -10.99 -8.87
N ASP A 44 9.41 -9.78 -8.99
CA ASP A 44 8.27 -9.37 -8.18
C ASP A 44 7.00 -10.09 -8.63
N LEU A 45 6.83 -10.28 -9.94
CA LEU A 45 5.73 -11.03 -10.53
C LEU A 45 5.80 -12.52 -10.18
N GLU A 46 6.96 -13.16 -10.33
CA GLU A 46 7.18 -14.57 -9.95
C GLU A 46 6.89 -14.79 -8.46
N ARG A 47 7.30 -13.84 -7.60
CA ARG A 47 7.03 -13.91 -6.16
C ARG A 47 5.53 -13.89 -5.85
N LEU A 48 4.75 -13.08 -6.56
CA LEU A 48 3.30 -13.04 -6.36
C LEU A 48 2.62 -14.30 -6.92
N GLN A 49 3.03 -14.76 -8.09
CA GLN A 49 2.48 -15.99 -8.69
C GLN A 49 2.76 -17.23 -7.83
N ALA A 50 3.97 -17.33 -7.26
CA ALA A 50 4.30 -18.40 -6.32
C ALA A 50 3.44 -18.36 -5.03
N ALA A 51 2.92 -17.19 -4.67
CA ALA A 51 1.98 -17.02 -3.56
C ALA A 51 0.51 -17.25 -3.97
N GLY A 52 0.24 -17.69 -5.21
CA GLY A 52 -1.11 -17.94 -5.72
C GLY A 52 -1.86 -16.69 -6.19
N ILE A 53 -1.17 -15.56 -6.35
CA ILE A 53 -1.78 -14.28 -6.77
C ILE A 53 -1.66 -14.12 -8.29
N SER A 54 -2.76 -13.80 -8.96
CA SER A 54 -2.75 -13.45 -10.38
C SER A 54 -1.96 -12.15 -10.60
N ALA A 55 -0.79 -12.24 -11.23
CA ALA A 55 0.06 -11.09 -11.52
C ALA A 55 0.50 -11.08 -12.99
N VAL A 56 0.42 -9.90 -13.62
CA VAL A 56 0.78 -9.70 -15.04
C VAL A 56 1.64 -8.44 -15.23
N MET A 57 2.52 -8.46 -16.22
CA MET A 57 3.22 -7.26 -16.69
C MET A 57 2.32 -6.48 -17.64
N ASN A 58 2.24 -5.16 -17.46
CA ASN A 58 1.70 -4.28 -18.48
C ASN A 58 2.83 -3.86 -19.44
N ASN A 59 2.89 -4.52 -20.59
CA ASN A 59 3.89 -4.25 -21.64
C ASN A 59 3.57 -3.00 -22.49
N GLY A 60 2.81 -2.04 -21.95
CA GLY A 60 2.50 -0.75 -22.60
C GLY A 60 1.36 -0.79 -23.62
N LYS A 61 0.56 -1.87 -23.67
CA LYS A 61 -0.56 -1.98 -24.63
C LYS A 61 -1.87 -1.38 -24.12
N GLU A 62 -2.06 -1.24 -22.81
CA GLU A 62 -3.27 -0.66 -22.22
C GLU A 62 -2.91 0.32 -21.11
N GLN A 63 -3.26 1.60 -21.26
CA GLN A 63 -3.21 2.58 -20.17
C GLN A 63 -4.59 2.66 -19.53
N GLY A 64 -4.75 2.06 -18.36
CA GLY A 64 -6.00 2.15 -17.59
C GLY A 64 -6.29 0.91 -16.75
N PRO A 65 -7.39 0.93 -15.98
CA PRO A 65 -7.83 -0.24 -15.24
C PRO A 65 -8.12 -1.38 -16.21
N VAL A 66 -7.45 -2.54 -16.04
CA VAL A 66 -7.84 -3.76 -16.76
C VAL A 66 -9.30 -4.08 -16.44
N ALA A 67 -10.07 -4.47 -17.47
CA ALA A 67 -11.47 -4.82 -17.31
C ALA A 67 -11.64 -5.83 -16.16
N PRO A 68 -12.55 -5.56 -15.20
CA PRO A 68 -12.80 -6.49 -14.10
C PRO A 68 -13.28 -7.82 -14.67
N SER A 69 -13.03 -8.90 -13.95
CA SER A 69 -13.66 -10.17 -14.30
C SER A 69 -15.20 -10.00 -14.29
N PRO A 70 -15.95 -10.61 -15.22
CA PRO A 70 -17.38 -10.37 -15.38
C PRO A 70 -18.24 -10.62 -14.14
N ASP A 71 -17.71 -11.33 -13.14
CA ASP A 71 -18.47 -11.90 -12.04
C ASP A 71 -18.03 -11.44 -10.63
N ASP A 72 -16.91 -10.71 -10.48
CA ASP A 72 -16.30 -10.58 -9.16
C ASP A 72 -16.51 -9.22 -8.49
N ARG A 73 -17.63 -9.09 -7.77
CA ARG A 73 -17.89 -7.95 -6.87
C ARG A 73 -16.86 -7.82 -5.73
N ARG A 74 -15.94 -8.79 -5.57
CA ARG A 74 -14.91 -8.87 -4.53
C ARG A 74 -13.48 -8.84 -5.09
N GLU A 75 -13.28 -8.42 -6.34
CA GLU A 75 -11.95 -8.31 -6.94
C GLU A 75 -11.22 -7.00 -6.55
N LEU A 76 -10.05 -7.13 -5.95
CA LEU A 76 -9.12 -6.04 -5.65
C LEU A 76 -7.93 -6.08 -6.60
N VAL A 77 -7.78 -5.06 -7.43
CA VAL A 77 -6.70 -4.97 -8.41
C VAL A 77 -5.66 -3.95 -7.95
N PHE A 78 -4.42 -4.40 -7.78
CA PHE A 78 -3.26 -3.56 -7.52
C PHE A 78 -2.56 -3.18 -8.84
N TYR A 79 -2.30 -1.90 -9.03
CA TYR A 79 -1.48 -1.37 -10.11
C TYR A 79 -0.17 -0.89 -9.48
N GLU A 80 0.89 -1.68 -9.60
CA GLU A 80 2.20 -1.38 -9.04
C GLU A 80 2.94 -0.38 -9.94
N LEU A 81 3.25 0.78 -9.36
CA LEU A 81 3.76 1.95 -10.07
C LEU A 81 4.98 2.50 -9.35
N SER A 82 5.92 3.06 -10.11
CA SER A 82 7.09 3.72 -9.52
C SER A 82 6.70 4.97 -8.73
N GLY A 83 7.47 5.33 -7.71
CA GLY A 83 7.28 6.56 -6.93
C GLY A 83 7.43 7.86 -7.73
N ARG A 84 7.97 7.80 -8.96
CA ARG A 84 8.07 8.95 -9.87
C ARG A 84 6.82 9.14 -10.74
N THR A 85 5.93 8.14 -10.78
CA THR A 85 4.79 8.06 -11.70
C THR A 85 3.53 8.79 -11.20
N GLY A 86 3.55 9.32 -9.97
CA GLY A 86 2.37 9.95 -9.34
C GLY A 86 1.71 11.04 -10.18
N TYR A 87 2.49 11.77 -11.00
CA TYR A 87 2.05 12.99 -11.69
C TYR A 87 1.08 12.82 -12.86
N SER A 88 0.88 11.58 -13.34
CA SER A 88 0.11 11.28 -14.56
C SER A 88 -1.09 10.36 -14.31
N LEU A 89 -1.42 10.09 -13.05
CA LEU A 89 -2.49 9.15 -12.73
C LEU A 89 -3.86 9.86 -12.70
N PRO A 90 -4.94 9.18 -13.14
CA PRO A 90 -6.30 9.65 -12.92
C PRO A 90 -6.53 10.03 -11.46
N LYS A 91 -7.35 11.06 -11.25
CA LYS A 91 -7.86 11.39 -9.91
C LYS A 91 -8.63 10.19 -9.37
N SER A 92 -8.57 10.00 -8.06
CA SER A 92 -9.39 9.01 -7.39
C SER A 92 -10.87 9.25 -7.65
N HIS A 93 -11.62 8.16 -7.75
CA HIS A 93 -13.08 8.14 -7.75
C HIS A 93 -13.53 6.89 -6.96
N ASP A 94 -14.83 6.63 -6.89
CA ASP A 94 -15.41 5.65 -5.95
C ASP A 94 -14.77 4.24 -5.96
N ASP A 95 -14.18 3.82 -7.09
CA ASP A 95 -13.55 2.51 -7.26
C ASP A 95 -12.04 2.57 -7.52
N LEU A 96 -11.41 3.75 -7.41
CA LEU A 96 -9.98 3.94 -7.69
C LEU A 96 -9.31 4.80 -6.62
N PHE A 97 -8.30 4.25 -5.96
CA PHE A 97 -7.56 4.91 -4.88
C PHE A 97 -6.05 4.89 -5.16
N ARG A 98 -5.36 5.99 -4.87
CA ARG A 98 -3.91 6.12 -4.94
C ARG A 98 -3.33 5.99 -3.54
N VAL A 99 -2.51 4.97 -3.36
CA VAL A 99 -1.88 4.64 -2.08
C VAL A 99 -0.37 4.79 -2.23
N PHE A 100 0.24 5.62 -1.39
CA PHE A 100 1.70 5.76 -1.37
C PHE A 100 2.32 4.88 -0.29
N VAL A 101 3.05 3.85 -0.69
CA VAL A 101 3.87 3.01 0.20
C VAL A 101 5.22 3.68 0.38
N PHE A 102 5.43 4.20 1.57
CA PHE A 102 6.57 5.00 1.98
C PHE A 102 7.35 4.29 3.07
N SER A 103 8.64 4.04 2.87
CA SER A 103 9.50 3.37 3.84
C SER A 103 10.17 4.38 4.78
N VAL A 104 10.29 4.04 6.07
CA VAL A 104 11.05 4.85 7.04
C VAL A 104 12.52 5.03 6.65
N THR A 105 13.05 4.19 5.75
CA THR A 105 14.41 4.32 5.21
C THR A 105 14.56 5.44 4.17
N GLU A 106 13.47 6.12 3.77
CA GLU A 106 13.49 7.12 2.70
C GLU A 106 13.71 8.57 3.17
N GLY A 107 13.73 8.80 4.50
CA GLY A 107 13.90 10.11 5.13
C GLY A 107 12.58 10.86 5.35
N ASP A 108 12.37 11.39 6.54
CA ASP A 108 11.08 11.99 6.94
C ASP A 108 10.76 13.35 6.29
N GLU A 109 11.72 13.97 5.59
CA GLU A 109 11.58 15.26 4.91
C GLU A 109 10.93 15.17 3.51
N LYS A 110 10.69 13.95 3.03
CA LYS A 110 10.12 13.67 1.70
C LYS A 110 8.80 14.38 1.39
N PRO A 111 7.85 14.56 2.34
CA PRO A 111 6.62 15.29 2.05
C PRO A 111 6.86 16.70 1.51
N LEU A 112 7.79 17.47 2.12
CA LEU A 112 8.11 18.82 1.64
C LEU A 112 8.98 18.82 0.38
N LYS A 113 9.81 17.79 0.17
CA LYS A 113 10.63 17.66 -1.06
C LYS A 113 9.81 17.27 -2.29
N TYR A 114 8.72 16.52 -2.10
CA TYR A 114 7.87 16.03 -3.19
C TYR A 114 6.39 16.34 -2.93
N PRO A 115 6.01 17.61 -2.71
CA PRO A 115 4.71 17.96 -2.14
C PRO A 115 3.54 17.54 -3.03
N ARG A 116 3.71 17.61 -4.35
CA ARG A 116 2.67 17.20 -5.29
C ARG A 116 2.33 15.70 -5.19
N LEU A 117 3.33 14.84 -5.02
CA LEU A 117 3.13 13.40 -4.84
C LEU A 117 2.28 13.10 -3.59
N PHE A 118 2.62 13.73 -2.45
CA PHE A 118 1.90 13.51 -1.20
C PHE A 118 0.53 14.20 -1.15
N LYS A 119 0.33 15.28 -1.93
CA LYS A 119 -0.95 15.96 -2.06
C LYS A 119 -1.98 15.15 -2.86
N GLU A 120 -1.51 14.32 -3.78
CA GLU A 120 -2.34 13.59 -4.73
C GLU A 120 -2.63 12.15 -4.31
N VAL A 121 -2.50 11.76 -3.03
CA VAL A 121 -2.78 10.39 -2.59
C VAL A 121 -3.87 10.35 -1.53
N GLU A 122 -4.67 9.29 -1.58
CA GLU A 122 -5.79 9.07 -0.66
C GLU A 122 -5.35 8.36 0.61
N LEU A 123 -4.16 7.74 0.60
CA LEU A 123 -3.59 7.05 1.74
C LEU A 123 -2.07 7.01 1.66
N VAL A 124 -1.41 7.19 2.80
CA VAL A 124 0.01 6.89 2.96
C VAL A 124 0.19 5.66 3.85
N VAL A 125 0.90 4.66 3.36
CA VAL A 125 1.35 3.52 4.15
C VAL A 125 2.80 3.77 4.54
N LEU A 126 3.05 4.09 5.82
CA LEU A 126 4.39 4.19 6.38
C LEU A 126 4.88 2.78 6.75
N ASN A 127 5.64 2.16 5.85
CA ASN A 127 6.13 0.80 5.96
C ASN A 127 7.51 0.71 6.64
N LYS A 128 7.88 -0.51 7.05
CA LYS A 128 9.14 -0.87 7.69
C LYS A 128 9.38 -0.18 9.03
N ILE A 129 8.31 0.05 9.79
CA ILE A 129 8.40 0.64 11.14
C ILE A 129 9.28 -0.18 12.11
N ASP A 130 9.50 -1.46 11.83
CA ASP A 130 10.45 -2.31 12.56
C ASP A 130 11.91 -1.81 12.45
N LEU A 131 12.20 -0.97 11.45
CA LEU A 131 13.51 -0.38 11.25
C LEU A 131 13.71 0.97 11.96
N LEU A 132 12.67 1.54 12.59
CA LEU A 132 12.78 2.84 13.28
C LEU A 132 13.98 2.93 14.24
N PRO A 133 14.28 1.91 15.08
CA PRO A 133 15.45 1.96 15.98
C PRO A 133 16.81 2.04 15.27
N PHE A 134 16.86 1.72 13.98
CA PHE A 134 18.08 1.69 13.17
C PHE A 134 18.16 2.86 12.18
N THR A 135 17.27 3.85 12.31
CA THR A 135 17.19 5.01 11.41
C THR A 135 17.08 6.31 12.19
N ASN A 136 17.42 7.42 11.54
CA ASN A 136 17.18 8.76 12.08
C ASN A 136 15.79 9.31 11.73
N PHE A 137 14.87 8.43 11.30
CA PHE A 137 13.54 8.81 10.87
C PHE A 137 12.67 9.20 12.07
N SER A 138 12.11 10.40 12.03
CA SER A 138 11.17 10.92 13.02
C SER A 138 9.75 10.87 12.46
N VAL A 139 8.92 9.98 13.04
CA VAL A 139 7.50 9.85 12.69
C VAL A 139 6.74 11.16 12.93
N SER A 140 7.04 11.87 14.02
CA SER A 140 6.41 13.15 14.34
C SER A 140 6.77 14.24 13.32
N ARG A 141 8.05 14.33 12.94
CA ARG A 141 8.50 15.27 11.90
C ARG A 141 7.90 14.94 10.54
N PHE A 142 7.83 13.66 10.18
CA PHE A 142 7.16 13.20 8.97
C PHE A 142 5.69 13.63 8.95
N GLN A 143 4.94 13.34 10.02
CA GLN A 143 3.51 13.67 10.12
C GLN A 143 3.28 15.19 10.05
N LYS A 144 4.05 16.00 10.77
CA LYS A 144 3.94 17.46 10.73
C LYS A 144 4.10 17.99 9.30
N GLN A 145 5.13 17.53 8.60
CA GLN A 145 5.39 17.93 7.22
C GLN A 145 4.33 17.44 6.25
N LEU A 146 3.85 16.20 6.42
CA LEU A 146 2.77 15.65 5.62
C LEU A 146 1.49 16.47 5.76
N ARG A 147 1.14 16.90 6.98
CA ARG A 147 -0.04 17.74 7.23
C ARG A 147 0.04 19.11 6.58
N MET A 148 1.24 19.65 6.38
CA MET A 148 1.43 20.90 5.62
C MET A 148 1.11 20.74 4.13
N VAL A 149 1.28 19.52 3.60
CA VAL A 149 1.12 19.23 2.17
C VAL A 149 -0.27 18.66 1.87
N ASN A 150 -0.75 17.77 2.72
CA ASN A 150 -2.02 17.08 2.63
C ASN A 150 -2.63 16.95 4.06
N PRO A 151 -3.43 17.93 4.50
CA PRO A 151 -3.92 18.00 5.88
C PRO A 151 -4.76 16.81 6.30
N CYS A 152 -5.48 16.19 5.36
CA CYS A 152 -6.49 15.17 5.66
C CYS A 152 -6.05 13.74 5.32
N VAL A 153 -4.86 13.53 4.73
CA VAL A 153 -4.47 12.18 4.29
C VAL A 153 -4.27 11.24 5.48
N PRO A 154 -4.96 10.09 5.51
CA PRO A 154 -4.72 9.06 6.50
C PRO A 154 -3.31 8.47 6.34
N VAL A 155 -2.74 8.06 7.47
CA VAL A 155 -1.44 7.39 7.52
C VAL A 155 -1.59 6.08 8.26
N LEU A 156 -1.26 4.96 7.62
CA LEU A 156 -1.18 3.66 8.26
C LEU A 156 0.28 3.30 8.50
N LYS A 157 0.64 3.09 9.76
CA LYS A 157 1.97 2.64 10.19
C LYS A 157 1.97 1.12 10.20
N LEU A 158 2.85 0.49 9.43
CA LEU A 158 2.95 -0.97 9.40
C LEU A 158 4.35 -1.48 9.09
N SER A 159 4.57 -2.77 9.35
CA SER A 159 5.74 -3.51 8.92
C SER A 159 5.25 -4.78 8.22
N CYS A 160 5.47 -4.86 6.91
CA CYS A 160 5.12 -6.07 6.19
C CYS A 160 5.91 -7.29 6.69
N ARG A 161 7.15 -7.06 7.17
CA ARG A 161 8.06 -8.08 7.71
C ARG A 161 7.55 -8.68 9.02
N SER A 162 7.26 -7.85 10.01
CA SER A 162 6.81 -8.33 11.33
C SER A 162 5.31 -8.61 11.39
N GLY A 163 4.54 -8.00 10.49
CA GLY A 163 3.09 -8.07 10.46
C GLY A 163 2.37 -6.98 11.25
N VAL A 164 3.09 -6.20 12.08
CA VAL A 164 2.50 -5.10 12.84
C VAL A 164 1.78 -4.13 11.90
N GLY A 165 0.52 -3.79 12.23
CA GLY A 165 -0.29 -2.81 11.51
C GLY A 165 -0.91 -3.31 10.20
N LEU A 166 -0.67 -4.57 9.79
CA LEU A 166 -1.31 -5.14 8.59
C LEU A 166 -2.83 -5.33 8.75
N ASP A 167 -3.30 -5.50 9.98
CA ASP A 167 -4.71 -5.51 10.35
C ASP A 167 -5.40 -4.19 9.98
N ASN A 168 -4.78 -3.04 10.29
CA ASN A 168 -5.32 -1.74 9.93
C ASN A 168 -5.40 -1.55 8.40
N TRP A 169 -4.39 -2.02 7.68
CA TRP A 169 -4.39 -2.03 6.22
C TRP A 169 -5.50 -2.93 5.65
N ARG A 170 -5.61 -4.17 6.13
CA ARG A 170 -6.68 -5.09 5.74
C ARG A 170 -8.05 -4.50 6.02
N ASN A 171 -8.25 -3.91 7.20
CA ASN A 171 -9.52 -3.32 7.60
C ASN A 171 -9.87 -2.10 6.74
N TRP A 172 -8.87 -1.29 6.33
CA TRP A 172 -9.08 -0.21 5.38
C TRP A 172 -9.60 -0.73 4.03
N LEU A 173 -9.00 -1.80 3.50
CA LEU A 173 -9.45 -2.43 2.26
C LEU A 173 -10.86 -3.00 2.38
N LEU A 174 -11.15 -3.73 3.46
CA LEU A 174 -12.46 -4.34 3.70
C LEU A 174 -13.57 -3.27 3.82
N LYS A 175 -13.28 -2.12 4.45
CA LYS A 175 -14.23 -0.99 4.51
C LYS A 175 -14.63 -0.47 3.12
N LEU A 176 -13.74 -0.53 2.12
CA LEU A 176 -14.08 -0.14 0.74
C LEU A 176 -15.17 -1.02 0.12
N TYR A 177 -15.38 -2.23 0.67
CA TYR A 177 -16.40 -3.19 0.25
C TYR A 177 -17.60 -3.25 1.22
N GLY A 178 -17.71 -2.32 2.18
CA GLY A 178 -18.82 -2.27 3.13
C GLY A 178 -18.72 -3.26 4.30
N TYR A 179 -17.54 -3.85 4.53
CA TYR A 179 -17.31 -4.62 5.75
C TYR A 179 -17.04 -3.64 6.91
N HIS A 180 -17.86 -3.72 7.96
CA HIS A 180 -17.80 -2.80 9.11
C HIS A 180 -17.26 -3.45 10.39
N GLU A 181 -17.07 -4.77 10.42
CA GLU A 181 -16.54 -5.48 11.58
C GLU A 181 -15.01 -5.43 11.63
N VAL A 182 -14.49 -4.92 12.75
CA VAL A 182 -13.06 -4.90 13.07
C VAL A 182 -12.72 -6.25 13.69
N GLU A 183 -12.45 -7.26 12.86
CA GLU A 183 -11.86 -8.48 13.38
C GLU A 183 -10.43 -8.20 13.82
N GLU A 184 -10.13 -8.28 15.11
CA GLU A 184 -8.75 -8.40 15.56
C GLU A 184 -8.18 -9.73 15.02
N SER A 185 -7.08 -9.65 14.27
CA SER A 185 -6.40 -10.86 13.78
C SER A 185 -5.94 -11.70 14.98
N ARG A 186 -6.51 -12.91 15.14
CA ARG A 186 -6.07 -13.87 16.17
C ARG A 186 -4.65 -14.41 15.96
N ILE A 187 -4.02 -14.12 14.82
CA ILE A 187 -2.67 -14.61 14.48
C ILE A 187 -1.92 -13.55 13.67
N LEU A 188 -1.22 -12.65 14.36
CA LEU A 188 0.06 -12.07 13.91
C LEU A 188 0.92 -11.89 15.17
N PRO A 189 2.21 -12.28 15.15
CA PRO A 189 3.03 -12.23 16.37
C PRO A 189 3.11 -10.77 16.85
N CYS A 190 2.73 -10.54 18.11
CA CYS A 190 3.21 -9.37 18.84
C CYS A 190 4.73 -9.44 18.86
N PRO A 191 5.46 -8.54 18.20
CA PRO A 191 6.88 -8.43 18.46
C PRO A 191 7.08 -7.76 19.83
N PRO A 192 8.21 -7.99 20.48
CA PRO A 192 8.53 -7.34 21.76
C PRO A 192 8.43 -5.82 21.62
N ASN A 193 7.83 -5.16 22.62
CA ASN A 193 7.67 -3.70 22.76
C ASN A 193 8.64 -2.88 21.90
N PHE A 194 8.17 -2.42 20.73
CA PHE A 194 8.95 -1.54 19.87
C PHE A 194 8.70 -0.08 20.28
N PRO A 195 9.73 0.64 20.78
CA PRO A 195 9.58 2.05 21.13
C PRO A 195 9.23 2.87 19.88
N GLY A 196 8.11 3.62 19.94
CA GLY A 196 7.64 4.49 18.85
C GLY A 196 6.32 4.07 18.17
N LEU A 197 5.73 2.94 18.56
CA LEU A 197 4.42 2.48 18.10
C LEU A 197 3.25 2.94 18.98
N SER A 198 3.35 4.09 19.65
CA SER A 198 2.19 4.61 20.35
C SER A 198 1.03 4.84 19.38
N LEU A 199 -0.09 4.19 19.70
CA LEU A 199 -1.40 4.41 19.12
C LEU A 199 -1.86 5.80 19.58
N TYR A 200 -1.55 6.81 18.78
CA TYR A 200 -2.16 8.14 18.82
C TYR A 200 -2.59 8.50 17.41
#